data_AF-A0A1F9LKV1-F1
#
_entry.id   AF-A0A1F9LKV1-F1
#
_cell.length_a   1.000
_cell.length_b   1.000
_cell.length_c   1.000
_cell.angle_alpha   90.00
_cell.angle_beta   90.00
_cell.angle_gamma   90.00
#
_symmetry.space_group_name_H-M   'P 1'
#
loop_
_entity.id
_entity.type
_entity.pdbx_description
1 polymer ?
#
loop_
_entity_poly.entity_id
_entity_poly.type
_entity_poly.pdbx_seq_one_letter_code
_entity_poly.pdbx_strand_id
1 'polypeptide(L)'
;MLDSIQNRQSKIQNSPQGFTLVELLVVMVIIGLLVALVAPRFIRQEEKAKLKAARAQIELLGTALDTLRLDVGRYPTTEEGMEALTLSKGIPKW
;
A
#
# COMPACT_ATOMS: atom_id res chain seq x y z
N MET A 1 9.37 11.06 -75.95
CA MET A 1 9.44 9.58 -75.86
C MET A 1 9.91 9.07 -74.49
N LEU A 2 10.25 9.92 -73.52
CA LEU A 2 10.80 9.45 -72.22
C LEU A 2 10.01 9.87 -70.96
N ASP A 3 8.86 10.55 -71.08
CA ASP A 3 8.15 11.07 -69.90
C ASP A 3 7.11 10.11 -69.29
N SER A 4 6.99 8.87 -69.81
CA SER A 4 5.85 8.00 -69.50
C SER A 4 6.09 6.85 -68.51
N ILE A 5 7.27 6.72 -67.87
CA ILE A 5 7.59 5.47 -67.12
C ILE A 5 7.41 5.52 -65.60
N GLN A 6 7.30 6.65 -64.90
CA GLN A 6 7.56 6.59 -63.46
C GLN A 6 6.63 7.38 -62.55
N ASN A 7 5.33 7.04 -62.49
CA ASN A 7 4.59 7.32 -61.24
C ASN A 7 3.30 6.52 -61.01
N ARG A 8 3.39 5.18 -61.00
CA ARG A 8 2.39 4.37 -60.28
C ARG A 8 2.83 4.18 -58.83
N GLN A 9 2.88 5.26 -58.07
CA GLN A 9 2.93 5.14 -56.61
C GLN A 9 1.57 4.64 -56.12
N SER A 10 1.49 3.33 -55.87
CA SER A 10 0.40 2.72 -55.12
C SER A 10 0.40 3.30 -53.71
N LYS A 11 -0.37 4.37 -53.52
CA LYS A 11 -0.61 4.98 -52.21
C LYS A 11 -1.40 3.96 -51.39
N ILE A 12 -0.70 3.17 -50.57
CA ILE A 12 -1.31 2.30 -49.56
C ILE A 12 -2.06 3.24 -48.61
N GLN A 13 -3.38 3.37 -48.82
CA GLN A 13 -4.24 4.12 -47.92
C GLN A 13 -4.37 3.30 -46.64
N ASN A 14 -3.56 3.66 -45.64
CA ASN A 14 -3.79 3.23 -44.27
C ASN A 14 -5.04 3.95 -43.77
N SER A 15 -6.20 3.32 -43.94
CA SER A 15 -7.44 3.78 -43.31
C SER A 15 -7.27 3.64 -41.79
N PRO A 16 -7.39 4.71 -41.00
CA PRO A 16 -7.38 4.57 -39.55
C PRO A 16 -8.59 3.74 -39.13
N GLN A 17 -8.33 2.54 -38.61
CA GLN A 17 -9.36 1.69 -38.02
C GLN A 17 -9.77 2.33 -36.68
N GLY A 18 -11.02 2.77 -36.60
CA GLY A 18 -11.60 3.35 -35.38
C GLY A 18 -12.05 2.27 -34.39
N PHE A 19 -11.98 2.60 -33.10
CA PHE A 19 -12.47 1.76 -32.01
C PHE A 19 -14.00 1.66 -32.03
N THR A 20 -14.56 0.51 -31.65
CA THR A 20 -16.02 0.33 -31.56
C THR A 20 -16.54 0.54 -30.14
N LEU A 21 -17.81 0.96 -29.99
CA LEU A 21 -18.45 1.09 -28.67
C LEU A 21 -18.56 -0.25 -27.95
N VAL A 22 -18.77 -1.34 -28.70
CA VAL A 22 -18.90 -2.70 -28.16
C VAL A 22 -17.58 -3.15 -27.53
N GLU A 23 -16.45 -2.80 -28.13
CA GLU A 23 -15.12 -3.14 -27.62
C GLU A 23 -14.86 -2.46 -26.27
N LEU A 24 -15.23 -1.18 -26.12
CA LEU A 24 -15.14 -0.48 -24.84
C LEU A 24 -16.10 -1.06 -23.79
N LEU A 25 -17.30 -1.49 -24.20
CA LEU A 25 -18.28 -2.11 -23.31
C LEU A 25 -17.74 -3.42 -22.73
N VAL A 26 -17.18 -4.30 -23.56
CA VAL A 26 -16.56 -5.55 -23.10
C VAL A 26 -15.43 -5.27 -22.11
N VAL A 27 -14.60 -4.26 -22.38
CA VAL A 27 -13.51 -3.86 -21.47
C VAL A 27 -14.05 -3.40 -20.12
N MET A 28 -15.09 -2.56 -20.08
CA MET A 28 -15.68 -2.13 -18.80
C MET A 28 -16.28 -3.28 -18.00
N VAL A 29 -16.89 -4.27 -18.68
CA VAL A 29 -17.40 -5.47 -18.02
C VAL A 29 -16.25 -6.26 -17.38
N ILE A 30 -15.15 -6.47 -18.11
CA ILE A 30 -13.97 -7.19 -17.57
C ILE A 30 -13.38 -6.43 -16.37
N ILE A 31 -13.21 -5.12 -16.46
CA ILE A 31 -12.70 -4.29 -15.36
C ILE A 31 -13.64 -4.39 -14.14
N GLY A 32 -14.95 -4.29 -14.35
CA GLY A 32 -15.95 -4.42 -13.28
C GLY A 32 -15.88 -5.77 -12.56
N LEU A 33 -15.74 -6.86 -13.31
CA LEU A 33 -15.57 -8.21 -12.76
C LEU A 33 -14.29 -8.36 -11.94
N LEU A 34 -13.17 -7.82 -12.44
CA LEU A 34 -11.90 -7.85 -11.70
C LEU A 34 -12.00 -7.04 -10.40
N VAL A 35 -12.56 -5.84 -10.44
CA VAL A 35 -12.75 -4.99 -9.25
C VAL A 35 -13.61 -5.69 -8.21
N ALA A 36 -14.71 -6.35 -8.61
CA ALA A 36 -15.58 -7.08 -7.69
C ALA A 36 -14.85 -8.20 -6.92
N LEU A 37 -13.87 -8.87 -7.55
CA LEU A 37 -13.08 -9.94 -6.91
C LEU A 37 -11.92 -9.41 -6.05
N VAL A 38 -11.35 -8.28 -6.44
CA VAL A 38 -10.11 -7.74 -5.86
C VAL A 38 -10.40 -6.78 -4.70
N ALA A 39 -11.37 -5.87 -4.85
CA ALA A 39 -11.73 -4.86 -3.85
C ALA A 39 -11.92 -5.40 -2.41
N PRO A 40 -12.68 -6.49 -2.17
CA PRO A 40 -12.88 -6.98 -0.80
C PRO A 40 -11.59 -7.53 -0.17
N ARG A 41 -10.63 -8.03 -0.97
CA ARG A 41 -9.33 -8.48 -0.44
C ARG A 41 -8.47 -7.33 0.04
N PHE A 42 -8.55 -6.17 -0.61
CA PHE A 42 -7.83 -4.97 -0.19
C PHE A 42 -8.40 -4.41 1.13
N ILE A 43 -9.72 -4.29 1.24
CA ILE A 43 -10.38 -3.79 2.45
C ILE A 43 -10.09 -4.68 3.67
N ARG A 44 -10.12 -6.01 3.50
CA ARG A 44 -9.81 -6.97 4.58
C ARG A 44 -8.36 -6.96 5.05
N GLN A 45 -7.43 -6.39 4.28
CA GLN A 45 -6.03 -6.29 4.69
C GLN A 45 -5.77 -5.11 5.62
N GLU A 46 -6.47 -3.99 5.46
CA GLU A 46 -6.29 -2.83 6.36
C GLU A 46 -6.68 -3.13 7.80
N GLU A 47 -7.81 -3.80 8.02
CA GLU A 47 -8.25 -4.18 9.37
C GLU A 47 -7.26 -5.12 10.06
N LYS A 48 -6.77 -6.13 9.32
CA LYS A 48 -5.77 -7.08 9.83
C LYS A 48 -4.42 -6.40 10.10
N ALA A 49 -4.02 -5.44 9.26
CA ALA A 49 -2.79 -4.69 9.45
C ALA A 49 -2.84 -3.84 10.74
N LYS A 50 -3.96 -3.15 11.00
CA LYS A 50 -4.16 -2.38 12.24
C LYS A 50 -4.09 -3.27 13.48
N LEU A 51 -4.77 -4.42 13.44
CA LEU A 51 -4.76 -5.40 14.55
C LEU A 51 -3.36 -5.98 14.79
N LYS A 52 -2.62 -6.29 13.72
CA LYS A 52 -1.25 -6.78 13.81
C LYS A 52 -0.30 -5.70 14.35
N ALA A 53 -0.45 -4.46 13.88
CA ALA A 53 0.34 -3.33 14.37
C ALA A 53 0.09 -3.05 15.85
N ALA A 54 -1.17 -3.05 16.30
CA ALA A 54 -1.52 -2.89 17.71
C ALA A 54 -0.91 -3.99 18.59
N ARG A 55 -0.98 -5.26 18.15
CA ARG A 55 -0.34 -6.38 18.88
C ARG A 55 1.16 -6.19 19.00
N ALA A 56 1.83 -5.82 17.91
CA ALA A 56 3.27 -5.57 17.93
C ALA A 56 3.64 -4.40 18.85
N GLN A 57 2.84 -3.32 18.87
CA GLN A 57 3.04 -2.19 19.77
C GLN A 57 2.91 -2.58 21.24
N ILE A 58 1.92 -3.42 21.59
CA ILE A 58 1.75 -3.92 22.97
C ILE A 58 2.95 -4.78 23.40
N GLU A 59 3.44 -5.65 22.52
CA GLU A 59 4.59 -6.51 22.80
C GLU A 59 5.88 -5.71 23.01
N LEU A 60 6.11 -4.69 22.17
CA LEU A 60 7.22 -3.75 22.33
C LEU A 60 7.11 -2.95 23.63
N LEU A 61 5.90 -2.53 24.00
CA LEU A 61 5.66 -1.79 25.24
C LEU A 61 5.95 -2.66 26.48
N GLY A 62 5.51 -3.92 26.48
CA GLY A 62 5.80 -4.87 27.56
C GLY A 62 7.31 -5.09 27.73
N THR A 63 8.02 -5.28 26.61
CA THR A 63 9.49 -5.44 26.62
C THR A 63 10.20 -4.22 27.20
N ALA A 64 9.75 -3.01 26.83
CA ALA A 64 10.30 -1.77 27.36
C ALA A 64 10.05 -1.61 28.87
N LEU A 65 8.85 -1.99 29.34
CA LEU A 65 8.50 -1.97 30.76
C LEU A 65 9.32 -2.98 31.58
N ASP A 66 9.54 -4.18 31.05
CA ASP A 66 10.37 -5.18 31.71
C ASP A 66 11.84 -4.74 31.78
N THR A 67 12.34 -4.09 30.72
CA THR A 67 13.68 -3.49 30.71
C THR A 67 13.80 -2.40 31.76
N LEU A 68 12.80 -1.50 31.87
CA LEU A 68 12.77 -0.47 32.90
C LEU A 68 12.77 -1.08 34.31
N ARG A 69 11.99 -2.14 34.52
CA ARG A 69 11.96 -2.86 35.79
C ARG A 69 13.32 -3.49 36.12
N LEU A 70 14.04 -4.02 35.15
CA LEU A 70 15.40 -4.56 35.38
C LEU A 70 16.38 -3.44 35.78
N ASP A 71 16.29 -2.27 35.14
CA ASP A 71 17.19 -1.14 35.40
C ASP A 71 16.88 -0.39 36.71
N VAL A 72 15.60 -0.17 37.00
CA VAL A 72 15.12 0.70 38.11
C VAL A 72 14.53 -0.12 39.27
N GLY A 73 14.27 -1.41 39.08
CA GLY A 73 13.67 -2.29 40.09
C GLY A 73 12.15 -2.15 40.24
N ARG A 74 11.52 -1.23 39.51
CA ARG A 74 10.07 -0.98 39.58
C ARG A 74 9.47 -0.61 38.22
N TYR A 75 8.16 -0.74 38.11
CA TYR A 75 7.37 -0.23 36.98
C TYR A 75 7.11 1.28 37.13
N PRO A 76 6.79 1.99 36.04
CA PRO A 76 6.52 3.43 36.09
C PRO A 76 5.20 3.72 36.80
N THR A 77 5.13 4.84 37.50
CA THR A 77 3.87 5.33 38.09
C THR A 77 2.98 5.95 37.00
N THR A 78 1.70 6.14 37.31
CA THR A 78 0.74 6.78 36.41
C THR A 78 1.17 8.20 36.01
N GLU A 79 1.88 8.91 36.90
CA GLU A 79 2.38 10.26 36.65
C GLU A 79 3.63 10.28 35.75
N GLU A 80 4.48 9.27 35.83
CA GLU A 80 5.67 9.11 34.97
C GLU A 80 5.30 8.63 33.55
N GLY A 81 4.19 7.89 33.43
CA GLY A 81 3.58 7.53 32.15
C GLY A 81 4.54 6.82 31.18
N MET A 82 4.32 7.05 29.88
CA MET A 82 5.18 6.49 28.82
C MET A 82 6.53 7.23 28.69
N GLU A 83 6.67 8.40 29.31
CA GLU A 83 7.90 9.17 29.30
C GLU A 83 9.03 8.45 30.06
N ALA A 84 8.69 7.66 31.08
CA ALA A 84 9.64 6.78 31.77
C ALA A 84 10.37 5.79 30.84
N LEU A 85 9.73 5.40 29.72
CA LEU A 85 10.30 4.44 28.77
C LEU A 85 11.25 5.09 27.75
N THR A 86 11.12 6.40 27.53
CA THR A 86 12.00 7.17 26.62
C THR A 86 13.08 7.93 27.39
N LEU A 87 12.79 8.34 28.62
CA LEU A 87 13.67 9.04 29.56
C LEU A 87 14.16 8.07 30.65
N SER A 88 14.80 6.96 30.25
CA SER A 88 15.60 6.10 31.16
C SER A 88 16.59 6.92 32.03
N LYS A 89 16.90 8.16 31.61
CA LYS A 89 17.85 9.08 32.22
C LYS A 89 17.32 9.89 33.41
N GLY A 90 15.99 9.98 33.62
CA GLY A 90 15.38 10.83 34.66
C GLY A 90 15.11 10.13 35.99
N ILE A 91 15.13 8.79 36.00
CA ILE A 91 14.75 8.00 37.19
C ILE A 91 16.02 7.56 37.92
N PRO A 92 16.16 7.83 39.23
CA PRO A 92 17.33 7.41 40.00
C PRO A 92 17.45 5.88 39.96
N LYS A 93 18.61 5.41 39.48
CA LYS A 93 19.00 4.01 39.50
C LYS A 93 19.33 3.61 40.94
N TRP A 94 19.02 2.36 41.30
CA TRP A 94 19.34 1.79 42.61
C TRP A 94 20.81 1.37 42.71
#